data_AF-A0A925L292-F1
#
_entry.id   AF-A0A925L292-F1
#
_cell.length_a   1.000
_cell.length_b   1.000
_cell.length_c   1.000
_cell.angle_alpha   90.00
_cell.angle_beta   90.00
_cell.angle_gamma   90.00
#
_symmetry.space_group_name_H-M   'P 1'
#
loop_
_entity.id
_entity.type
_entity.pdbx_description
1 polymer ?
#
loop_
_entity_poly.entity_id
_entity_poly.type
_entity_poly.pdbx_seq_one_letter_code
_entity_poly.pdbx_strand_id
1 'polypeptide(L)'
;MSRQADGRSTVWPAWVIPGGLAVLFTVLVLFRPERLQLAGAAFAAAIVVLGLYPVLRFLRASEPEPLPFFAALGVFYAVFFGFSAFLVDIIWPNGEPIFVYLMAPGLQRLSDEAMAAMFLGASSLLVVGLVANKAFRRILPPLPISPARSEGVALGVAWVALGIHFTGLLIPALRSLPSVGQLIIPLGNLGFGILLLLALNGQMRRSMAIMVFGVLLAVRVVIGGQTGSMASILLLPAFLGFLALVRNRRMGIIIVLVICAVVSFGYAPLNQVRAVAAAESPMPLARFAEVFRELPERLSRLDNFSGKVAERCNKPLPFRAHTPATPAEYQACLEVETGPSYVPPTDQGGWALVATVLRQAVKRVNQTAMFALVYEQTPSRVPYWGGDTLRPLLTSMVPRAVWPGKPEERAGQAFGWRYGLITDRDGDMSVNLSWLVEAFANFGWLGLVVVMGLAGLVLALLDAVLNRRGMGSLQLAVGATVLFPLVNQESNLSLTFGATVPLLLALAFLVRFVTWAGQRMAR
;
A
#
# COMPACT_ATOMS: atom_id res chain seq x y z
N MET A 1 -10.76 -3.48 39.40
CA MET A 1 -9.34 -3.79 39.70
C MET A 1 -8.43 -2.94 38.82
N SER A 2 -8.11 -1.73 39.27
CA SER A 2 -7.19 -0.79 38.63
C SER A 2 -5.76 -1.17 39.00
N ARG A 3 -5.03 -1.85 38.11
CA ARG A 3 -3.56 -1.92 38.23
C ARG A 3 -3.01 -0.53 37.99
N GLN A 4 -2.69 0.16 39.09
CA GLN A 4 -1.84 1.34 39.14
C GLN A 4 -0.46 0.88 38.65
N ALA A 5 -0.24 0.94 37.34
CA ALA A 5 1.03 0.59 36.74
C ALA A 5 2.05 1.65 37.19
N ASP A 6 3.09 1.19 37.89
CA ASP A 6 4.20 2.01 38.37
C ASP A 6 4.68 2.98 37.29
N GLY A 7 4.57 4.27 37.61
CA GLY A 7 4.82 5.42 36.74
C GLY A 7 6.29 5.68 36.40
N ARG A 8 7.09 4.64 36.17
CA ARG A 8 8.41 4.81 35.54
C ARG A 8 8.23 4.82 34.03
N SER A 9 7.67 5.91 33.50
CA SER A 9 7.89 6.22 32.09
C SER A 9 9.40 6.38 31.93
N THR A 10 10.04 5.44 31.24
CA THR A 10 11.42 5.59 30.76
C THR A 10 11.44 6.77 29.80
N VAL A 11 11.59 7.97 30.36
CA VAL A 11 11.80 9.19 29.60
C VAL A 11 13.21 9.08 29.05
N TRP A 12 13.32 8.56 27.83
CA TRP A 12 14.58 8.59 27.10
C TRP A 12 15.10 10.03 27.10
N PRO A 13 16.40 10.26 27.37
CA PRO A 13 16.97 11.60 27.30
C PRO A 13 16.61 12.26 25.97
N ALA A 14 16.33 13.57 25.99
CA ALA A 14 15.86 14.30 24.80
C ALA A 14 16.78 14.15 23.57
N TRP A 15 18.07 13.88 23.81
CA TRP A 15 19.13 13.72 22.83
C TRP A 15 19.18 12.36 22.12
N VAL A 16 18.56 11.31 22.68
CA VAL A 16 18.69 9.95 22.12
C VAL A 16 18.04 9.83 20.74
N ILE A 17 16.88 10.47 20.54
CA ILE A 17 16.19 10.46 19.24
C ILE A 17 16.99 11.19 18.16
N PRO A 18 17.36 12.48 18.33
CA PRO A 18 18.13 13.17 17.30
C PRO A 18 19.50 12.52 17.08
N GLY A 19 20.14 12.02 18.15
CA GLY A 19 21.40 11.26 18.04
C GLY A 19 21.24 9.98 17.23
N GLY A 20 20.22 9.15 17.52
CA GLY A 20 19.94 7.92 16.78
C GLY A 20 19.59 8.17 15.31
N LEU A 21 18.81 9.22 15.03
CA LEU A 21 18.50 9.62 13.65
C LEU A 21 19.74 10.13 12.91
N ALA A 22 20.63 10.88 13.56
CA ALA A 22 21.89 11.34 12.97
C ALA A 22 22.85 10.18 12.69
N VAL A 23 22.93 9.19 13.59
CA VAL A 23 23.70 7.96 13.37
C VAL A 23 23.12 7.17 12.20
N LEU A 24 21.79 6.96 12.15
CA LEU A 24 21.13 6.27 11.05
C LEU A 24 21.40 6.96 9.71
N PHE A 25 21.27 8.29 9.65
CA PHE A 25 21.59 9.08 8.47
C PHE A 25 23.03 8.85 8.03
N THR A 26 23.98 8.97 8.95
CA THR A 26 25.41 8.80 8.68
C THR A 26 25.72 7.40 8.15
N VAL A 27 25.17 6.36 8.78
CA VAL A 27 25.34 4.98 8.34
C VAL A 27 24.80 4.79 6.91
N LEU A 28 23.59 5.25 6.62
CA LEU A 28 23.02 5.11 5.28
C LEU A 28 23.89 5.80 4.20
N VAL A 29 24.38 7.01 4.47
CA VAL A 29 25.22 7.76 3.52
C VAL A 29 26.60 7.13 3.32
N LEU A 30 27.20 6.59 4.40
CA LEU A 30 28.50 5.93 4.34
C LEU A 30 28.43 4.59 3.59
N PHE A 31 27.38 3.80 3.81
CA PHE A 31 27.17 2.50 3.17
C PHE A 31 26.29 2.57 1.92
N ARG A 32 26.30 3.71 1.22
CA ARG A 32 25.49 3.89 0.00
C ARG A 32 26.00 3.00 -1.15
N PRO A 33 25.09 2.54 -2.03
CA PRO A 33 25.47 1.85 -3.26
C PRO A 33 26.18 2.79 -4.25
N GLU A 34 27.05 2.26 -5.11
CA GLU A 34 27.85 3.08 -6.06
C GLU A 34 26.98 3.85 -7.07
N ARG A 35 25.82 3.29 -7.41
CA ARG A 35 24.82 3.91 -8.31
C ARG A 35 24.02 5.04 -7.67
N LEU A 36 24.24 5.31 -6.38
CA LEU A 36 23.67 6.43 -5.64
C LEU A 36 24.80 7.37 -5.23
N GLN A 37 24.86 8.54 -5.86
CA GLN A 37 25.90 9.52 -5.55
C GLN A 37 25.72 10.08 -4.14
N LEU A 38 26.76 10.77 -3.64
CA LEU A 38 26.79 11.24 -2.26
C LEU A 38 25.62 12.18 -1.93
N ALA A 39 25.30 13.12 -2.83
CA ALA A 39 24.19 14.05 -2.61
C ALA A 39 22.84 13.32 -2.69
N GLY A 40 22.64 12.44 -3.67
CA GLY A 40 21.45 11.60 -3.78
C GLY A 40 21.25 10.72 -2.54
N ALA A 41 22.32 10.12 -2.00
CA ALA A 41 22.28 9.35 -0.77
C ALA A 41 21.91 10.22 0.45
N ALA A 42 22.42 11.44 0.53
CA ALA A 42 22.04 12.38 1.59
C ALA A 42 20.54 12.71 1.53
N PHE A 43 19.99 12.97 0.35
CA PHE A 43 18.54 13.20 0.19
C PHE A 43 17.70 11.96 0.53
N ALA A 44 18.10 10.77 0.05
CA ALA A 44 17.41 9.53 0.37
C ALA A 44 17.43 9.21 1.88
N ALA A 45 18.57 9.41 2.55
CA ALA A 45 18.69 9.27 3.99
C ALA A 45 17.84 10.32 4.73
N ALA A 46 17.75 11.55 4.21
CA ALA A 46 16.88 12.59 4.77
C ALA A 46 15.39 12.22 4.67
N ILE A 47 14.94 11.56 3.58
CA ILE A 47 13.58 11.01 3.46
C ILE A 47 13.32 9.96 4.54
N VAL A 48 14.28 9.05 4.79
CA VAL A 48 14.16 8.04 5.86
C VAL A 48 14.01 8.71 7.23
N VAL A 49 14.88 9.66 7.56
CA VAL A 49 14.84 10.40 8.83
C VAL A 49 13.51 11.15 9.00
N LEU A 50 13.10 11.88 7.95
CA LEU A 50 11.84 12.62 7.92
C LEU A 50 10.62 11.70 8.14
N GLY A 51 10.59 10.54 7.47
CA GLY A 51 9.52 9.56 7.60
C GLY A 51 9.50 8.85 8.96
N LEU A 52 10.67 8.63 9.60
CA LEU A 52 10.75 8.02 10.93
C LEU A 52 10.44 8.99 12.07
N TYR A 53 10.57 10.31 11.86
CA TYR A 53 10.25 11.32 12.86
C TYR A 53 8.84 11.16 13.48
N PRO A 54 7.73 11.10 12.71
CA PRO A 54 6.40 10.92 13.28
C PRO A 54 6.23 9.58 14.02
N VAL A 55 6.96 8.53 13.62
CA VAL A 55 6.98 7.23 14.33
C VAL A 55 7.58 7.39 15.72
N LEU A 56 8.76 8.01 15.81
CA LEU A 56 9.43 8.23 17.09
C LEU A 56 8.62 9.15 18.00
N ARG A 57 7.97 10.18 17.43
CA ARG A 57 7.02 11.03 18.17
C ARG A 57 5.84 10.22 18.71
N PHE A 58 5.24 9.35 17.89
CA PHE A 58 4.13 8.49 18.30
C PHE A 58 4.53 7.52 19.42
N LEU A 59 5.68 6.87 19.29
CA LEU A 59 6.19 5.92 20.28
C LEU A 59 6.58 6.60 21.61
N ARG A 60 7.08 7.85 21.57
CA ARG A 60 7.47 8.60 22.77
C ARG A 60 6.29 9.29 23.46
N ALA A 61 5.22 9.62 22.75
CA ALA A 61 4.08 10.29 23.33
C ALA A 61 3.51 9.46 24.51
N SER A 62 3.40 10.09 25.68
CA SER A 62 2.72 9.54 26.86
C SER A 62 1.25 9.28 26.56
N GLU A 63 0.65 10.19 25.80
CA GLU A 63 -0.70 10.08 25.25
C GLU A 63 -0.63 10.21 23.73
N PRO A 64 -0.31 9.14 22.99
CA PRO A 64 -0.31 9.19 21.55
C PRO A 64 -1.71 9.53 21.02
N GLU A 65 -1.76 10.00 19.78
CA GLU A 65 -3.01 10.00 19.02
C GLU A 65 -3.57 8.57 18.95
N PRO A 66 -4.89 8.37 18.91
CA PRO A 66 -5.45 7.03 18.89
C PRO A 66 -4.88 6.21 17.74
N LEU A 67 -5.01 6.67 16.50
CA LEU A 67 -4.46 6.01 15.32
C LEU A 67 -3.06 6.58 14.99
N PRO A 68 -2.06 5.74 14.69
CA PRO A 68 -0.73 6.18 14.27
C PRO A 68 -0.70 6.62 12.80
N PHE A 69 -1.64 7.46 12.35
CA PHE A 69 -1.84 7.74 10.92
C PHE A 69 -0.61 8.39 10.28
N PHE A 70 -0.14 9.53 10.80
CA PHE A 70 1.08 10.18 10.28
C PHE A 70 2.35 9.37 10.52
N ALA A 71 2.40 8.54 11.55
CA ALA A 71 3.50 7.61 11.76
C ALA A 71 3.55 6.54 10.67
N ALA A 72 2.41 5.93 10.34
CA ALA A 72 2.30 4.93 9.27
C ALA A 72 2.61 5.56 7.91
N LEU A 73 2.14 6.78 7.66
CA LEU A 73 2.45 7.55 6.46
C LEU A 73 3.95 7.86 6.35
N GLY A 74 4.58 8.24 7.46
CA GLY A 74 6.02 8.44 7.52
C GLY A 74 6.80 7.16 7.23
N VAL A 75 6.38 6.00 7.76
CA VAL A 75 6.97 4.69 7.42
C VAL A 75 6.85 4.41 5.93
N PHE A 76 5.70 4.68 5.32
CA PHE A 76 5.51 4.50 3.89
C PHE A 76 6.56 5.28 3.08
N TYR A 77 6.73 6.59 3.32
CA TYR A 77 7.75 7.37 2.61
C TYR A 77 9.19 6.93 2.92
N ALA A 78 9.48 6.62 4.18
CA ALA A 78 10.79 6.14 4.59
C ALA A 78 11.16 4.83 3.87
N VAL A 79 10.23 3.90 3.73
CA VAL A 79 10.49 2.60 3.09
C VAL A 79 10.49 2.70 1.57
N PHE A 80 9.45 3.32 0.98
CA PHE A 80 9.18 3.21 -0.45
C PHE A 80 9.95 4.21 -1.33
N PHE A 81 10.38 5.34 -0.76
CA PHE A 81 11.10 6.39 -1.48
C PHE A 81 12.52 6.64 -0.93
N GLY A 82 12.72 6.52 0.38
CA GLY A 82 14.02 6.72 1.03
C GLY A 82 14.89 5.47 1.03
N PHE A 83 14.52 4.48 1.84
CA PHE A 83 15.33 3.30 2.10
C PHE A 83 15.53 2.41 0.86
N SER A 84 14.50 2.32 0.00
CA SER A 84 14.58 1.63 -1.29
C SER A 84 15.71 2.10 -2.20
N ALA A 85 16.15 3.36 -2.11
CA ALA A 85 17.29 3.86 -2.88
C ALA A 85 18.61 3.16 -2.52
N PHE A 86 18.76 2.78 -1.24
CA PHE A 86 19.94 2.05 -0.74
C PHE A 86 19.92 0.56 -1.07
N LEU A 87 18.78 0.04 -1.54
CA LEU A 87 18.63 -1.37 -1.89
C LEU A 87 18.82 -1.62 -3.39
N VAL A 88 19.18 -0.61 -4.19
CA VAL A 88 19.25 -0.72 -5.66
C VAL A 88 20.21 -1.82 -6.13
N ASP A 89 21.38 -1.98 -5.49
CA ASP A 89 22.38 -3.02 -5.81
C ASP A 89 21.96 -4.42 -5.39
N ILE A 90 21.07 -4.55 -4.39
CA ILE A 90 20.46 -5.84 -4.04
C ILE A 90 19.49 -6.26 -5.15
N ILE A 91 18.76 -5.29 -5.72
CA ILE A 91 17.71 -5.56 -6.71
C ILE A 91 18.29 -5.85 -8.09
N TRP A 92 19.27 -5.06 -8.52
CA TRP A 92 19.92 -5.13 -9.83
C TRP A 92 21.44 -5.21 -9.63
N PRO A 93 22.05 -6.40 -9.49
CA PRO A 93 23.47 -6.51 -9.19
C PRO A 93 24.39 -5.93 -10.30
N ASN A 94 25.59 -5.55 -9.87
CA ASN A 94 26.67 -4.83 -10.58
C ASN A 94 26.64 -4.85 -12.12
N GLY A 95 26.45 -3.67 -12.71
CA GLY A 95 26.55 -3.41 -14.15
C GLY A 95 25.24 -3.50 -14.91
N GLU A 96 24.19 -4.09 -14.33
CA GLU A 96 22.88 -4.12 -14.96
C GLU A 96 22.18 -2.75 -14.84
N PRO A 97 21.58 -2.26 -15.94
CA PRO A 97 20.69 -1.12 -15.87
C PRO A 97 19.51 -1.38 -14.93
N ILE A 98 19.05 -0.35 -14.24
CA ILE A 98 17.88 -0.39 -13.38
C ILE A 98 16.64 -0.42 -14.28
N PHE A 99 16.06 -1.59 -14.42
CA PHE A 99 14.81 -1.79 -15.16
C PHE A 99 13.62 -1.79 -14.21
N VAL A 100 12.84 -0.71 -14.22
CA VAL A 100 11.57 -0.62 -13.46
C VAL A 100 10.55 -1.63 -13.98
N TYR A 101 10.46 -1.75 -15.31
CA TYR A 101 9.71 -2.75 -16.05
C TYR A 101 10.57 -3.25 -17.22
N LEU A 102 10.29 -4.45 -17.72
CA LEU A 102 11.06 -5.09 -18.81
C LEU A 102 11.17 -4.21 -20.07
N MET A 103 10.16 -3.37 -20.32
CA MET A 103 10.08 -2.50 -21.50
C MET A 103 10.59 -1.07 -21.24
N ALA A 104 10.82 -0.71 -19.98
CA ALA A 104 11.25 0.63 -19.62
C ALA A 104 12.72 0.84 -20.01
N PRO A 105 13.13 2.06 -20.42
CA PRO A 105 14.53 2.40 -20.53
C PRO A 105 15.25 2.10 -19.22
N GLY A 106 16.38 1.39 -19.31
CA GLY A 106 17.21 1.10 -18.14
C GLY A 106 17.91 2.37 -17.64
N LEU A 107 17.81 2.65 -16.34
CA LEU A 107 18.56 3.74 -15.72
C LEU A 107 19.95 3.24 -15.33
N GLN A 108 20.99 4.01 -15.65
CA GLN A 108 22.35 3.64 -15.25
C GLN A 108 22.61 3.93 -13.78
N ARG A 109 21.98 4.98 -13.24
CA ARG A 109 22.14 5.45 -11.87
C ARG A 109 20.90 6.19 -11.41
N LEU A 110 20.77 6.42 -10.11
CA LEU A 110 19.75 7.30 -9.55
C LEU A 110 20.30 8.73 -9.49
N SER A 111 19.69 9.66 -10.23
CA SER A 111 20.18 11.05 -10.29
C SER A 111 19.95 11.81 -8.99
N ASP A 112 20.88 12.71 -8.67
CA ASP A 112 20.82 13.55 -7.47
C ASP A 112 19.60 14.46 -7.49
N GLU A 113 19.25 14.97 -8.66
CA GLU A 113 18.10 15.85 -8.85
C GLU A 113 16.77 15.11 -8.64
N ALA A 114 16.67 13.84 -9.07
CA ALA A 114 15.51 13.02 -8.78
C ALA A 114 15.39 12.74 -7.28
N MET A 115 16.49 12.48 -6.57
CA MET A 115 16.47 12.30 -5.12
C MET A 115 16.07 13.59 -4.39
N ALA A 116 16.60 14.73 -4.81
CA ALA A 116 16.22 16.04 -4.26
C ALA A 116 14.72 16.35 -4.48
N ALA A 117 14.20 16.02 -5.66
CA ALA A 117 12.79 16.15 -6.00
C ALA A 117 11.90 15.28 -5.11
N MET A 118 12.26 14.01 -4.90
CA MET A 118 11.53 13.14 -3.96
C MET A 118 11.58 13.67 -2.53
N PHE A 119 12.74 14.15 -2.09
CA PHE A 119 12.88 14.75 -0.77
C PHE A 119 11.98 15.97 -0.59
N LEU A 120 11.92 16.86 -1.59
CA LEU A 120 11.04 18.03 -1.58
C LEU A 120 9.56 17.63 -1.51
N GLY A 121 9.14 16.66 -2.33
CA GLY A 121 7.75 16.17 -2.35
C GLY A 121 7.34 15.52 -1.03
N ALA A 122 8.17 14.62 -0.49
CA ALA A 122 7.94 13.97 0.79
C ALA A 122 7.93 14.99 1.95
N SER A 123 8.85 15.95 1.93
CA SER A 123 8.92 17.05 2.90
C SER A 123 7.67 17.90 2.86
N SER A 124 7.21 18.30 1.67
CA SER A 124 6.01 19.12 1.52
C SER A 124 4.79 18.41 2.14
N LEU A 125 4.55 17.14 1.78
CA LEU A 125 3.41 16.39 2.31
C LEU A 125 3.49 16.18 3.83
N LEU A 126 4.63 15.71 4.35
CA LEU A 126 4.77 15.35 5.76
C LEU A 126 4.83 16.58 6.66
N VAL A 127 5.60 17.62 6.29
CA VAL A 127 5.75 18.83 7.11
C VAL A 127 4.46 19.63 7.12
N VAL A 128 3.85 19.91 5.95
CA VAL A 128 2.56 20.61 5.88
C VAL A 128 1.50 19.82 6.63
N GLY A 129 1.43 18.51 6.41
CA GLY A 129 0.47 17.65 7.11
C GLY A 129 0.61 17.70 8.63
N LEU A 130 1.82 17.56 9.17
CA LEU A 130 2.05 17.58 10.62
C LEU A 130 1.77 18.96 11.24
N VAL A 131 2.16 20.04 10.57
CA VAL A 131 1.94 21.42 11.05
C VAL A 131 0.44 21.77 11.00
N ALA A 132 -0.22 21.51 9.87
CA ALA A 132 -1.64 21.77 9.70
C ALA A 132 -2.48 20.91 10.65
N ASN A 133 -2.10 19.66 10.89
CA ASN A 133 -2.84 18.78 11.80
C ASN A 133 -2.83 19.33 13.23
N LYS A 134 -1.70 19.86 13.69
CA LYS A 134 -1.60 20.54 14.98
C LYS A 134 -2.52 21.76 15.07
N ALA A 135 -2.63 22.54 14.00
CA ALA A 135 -3.52 23.70 13.94
C ALA A 135 -5.00 23.28 13.88
N PHE A 136 -5.38 22.39 12.98
CA PHE A 136 -6.74 21.88 12.84
C PHE A 136 -7.25 21.17 14.08
N ARG A 137 -6.40 20.44 14.80
CA ARG A 137 -6.79 19.83 16.07
C ARG A 137 -7.18 20.86 17.14
N ARG A 138 -6.66 22.08 17.07
CA ARG A 138 -7.03 23.17 17.99
C ARG A 138 -8.33 23.86 17.59
N ILE A 139 -8.59 23.97 16.29
CA ILE A 139 -9.68 24.80 15.74
C ILE A 139 -10.95 23.98 15.46
N LEU A 140 -10.80 22.79 14.89
CA LEU A 140 -11.93 21.99 14.42
C LEU A 140 -12.44 21.06 15.50
N PRO A 141 -13.77 20.88 15.62
CA PRO A 141 -14.34 19.83 16.46
C PRO A 141 -14.13 18.43 15.85
N PRO A 142 -14.20 17.35 16.66
CA PRO A 142 -14.30 15.99 16.13
C PRO A 142 -15.54 15.84 15.24
N LEU A 143 -15.46 14.99 14.20
CA LEU A 143 -16.63 14.67 13.40
C LEU A 143 -17.67 13.94 14.27
N PRO A 144 -18.91 14.44 14.39
CA PRO A 144 -19.94 13.81 15.21
C PRO A 144 -20.50 12.56 14.52
N ILE A 145 -19.73 11.49 14.51
CA ILE A 145 -20.24 10.15 14.21
C ILE A 145 -20.98 9.74 15.49
N SER A 146 -22.30 9.58 15.37
CA SER A 146 -23.28 9.36 16.46
C SER A 146 -22.67 8.83 17.75
N PRO A 147 -23.00 9.41 18.93
CA PRO A 147 -22.55 8.90 20.22
C PRO A 147 -23.27 7.58 20.54
N ALA A 148 -22.99 6.55 19.74
CA ALA A 148 -23.28 5.17 20.04
C ALA A 148 -22.43 4.79 21.25
N ARG A 149 -22.85 5.26 22.43
CA ARG A 149 -22.29 4.84 23.71
C ARG A 149 -22.65 3.39 24.01
N SER A 150 -23.74 2.87 23.44
CA SER A 150 -24.15 1.50 23.67
C SER A 150 -23.35 0.54 22.80
N GLU A 151 -22.70 -0.42 23.46
CA GLU A 151 -21.98 -1.55 22.84
C GLU A 151 -22.86 -2.27 21.81
N GLY A 152 -24.17 -2.36 22.05
CA GLY A 152 -25.14 -2.97 21.13
C GLY A 152 -25.22 -2.30 19.76
N VAL A 153 -25.09 -0.97 19.67
CA VAL A 153 -25.07 -0.29 18.37
C VAL A 153 -23.79 -0.60 17.61
N ALA A 154 -22.63 -0.57 18.28
CA ALA A 154 -21.36 -0.91 17.66
C ALA A 154 -21.39 -2.35 17.13
N LEU A 155 -21.91 -3.29 17.93
CA LEU A 155 -22.09 -4.68 17.55
C LEU A 155 -23.03 -4.84 16.35
N GLY A 156 -24.17 -4.14 16.35
CA GLY A 156 -25.12 -4.13 15.25
C GLY A 156 -24.50 -3.60 13.95
N VAL A 157 -23.77 -2.48 14.00
CA VAL A 157 -23.05 -1.93 12.84
C VAL A 157 -22.02 -2.93 12.33
N ALA A 158 -21.28 -3.57 13.23
CA ALA A 158 -20.27 -4.55 12.84
C ALA A 158 -20.87 -5.75 12.10
N TRP A 159 -21.97 -6.30 12.59
CA TRP A 159 -22.64 -7.44 11.95
C TRP A 159 -23.29 -7.08 10.62
N VAL A 160 -23.94 -5.91 10.53
CA VAL A 160 -24.49 -5.44 9.24
C VAL A 160 -23.37 -5.22 8.22
N ALA A 161 -22.25 -4.61 8.64
CA ALA A 161 -21.10 -4.40 7.77
C ALA A 161 -20.47 -5.73 7.30
N LEU A 162 -20.27 -6.70 8.20
CA LEU A 162 -19.78 -8.03 7.84
C LEU A 162 -20.77 -8.79 6.94
N GLY A 163 -22.08 -8.68 7.22
CA GLY A 163 -23.12 -9.27 6.38
C GLY A 163 -23.02 -8.76 4.95
N ILE A 164 -23.05 -7.43 4.76
CA ILE A 164 -22.87 -6.81 3.43
C ILE A 164 -21.55 -7.23 2.79
N HIS A 165 -20.46 -7.27 3.56
CA HIS A 165 -19.15 -7.69 3.07
C HIS A 165 -19.16 -9.11 2.51
N PHE A 166 -19.61 -10.10 3.29
CA PHE A 166 -19.62 -11.50 2.86
C PHE A 166 -20.67 -11.75 1.77
N THR A 167 -21.84 -11.13 1.83
CA THR A 167 -22.83 -11.18 0.73
C THR A 167 -22.22 -10.65 -0.57
N GLY A 168 -21.51 -9.53 -0.51
CA GLY A 168 -20.80 -8.96 -1.65
C GLY A 168 -19.68 -9.85 -2.20
N LEU A 169 -18.97 -10.60 -1.34
CA LEU A 169 -17.93 -11.53 -1.77
C LEU A 169 -18.50 -12.83 -2.36
N LEU A 170 -19.61 -13.32 -1.83
CA LEU A 170 -20.18 -14.62 -2.20
C LEU A 170 -21.09 -14.53 -3.42
N ILE A 171 -21.78 -13.41 -3.64
CA ILE A 171 -22.70 -13.24 -4.78
C ILE A 171 -21.97 -12.65 -5.99
N PRO A 172 -21.75 -13.40 -7.09
CA PRO A 172 -21.02 -12.91 -8.27
C PRO A 172 -21.66 -11.66 -8.90
N ALA A 173 -22.99 -11.58 -8.93
CA ALA A 173 -23.72 -10.44 -9.49
C ALA A 173 -23.46 -9.11 -8.75
N LEU A 174 -23.09 -9.15 -7.47
CA LEU A 174 -22.72 -7.94 -6.73
C LEU A 174 -21.26 -7.54 -6.98
N ARG A 175 -20.40 -8.52 -7.27
CA ARG A 175 -18.98 -8.27 -7.59
C ARG A 175 -18.79 -7.61 -8.94
N SER A 176 -19.68 -7.84 -9.90
CA SER A 176 -19.61 -7.23 -11.23
C SER A 176 -20.02 -5.75 -11.24
N LEU A 177 -20.60 -5.23 -10.16
CA LEU A 177 -21.00 -3.83 -10.06
C LEU A 177 -19.79 -2.93 -9.72
N PRO A 178 -19.37 -2.01 -10.61
CA PRO A 178 -18.11 -1.27 -10.47
C PRO A 178 -17.95 -0.47 -9.16
N SER A 179 -19.06 0.04 -8.61
CA SER A 179 -19.04 0.86 -7.38
C SER A 179 -19.19 0.04 -6.10
N VAL A 180 -19.66 -1.20 -6.18
CA VAL A 180 -19.95 -2.03 -5.02
C VAL A 180 -18.66 -2.58 -4.41
N GLY A 181 -17.67 -2.94 -5.25
CA GLY A 181 -16.34 -3.35 -4.78
C GLY A 181 -15.64 -2.31 -3.90
N GLN A 182 -15.82 -1.02 -4.20
CA GLN A 182 -15.24 0.09 -3.43
C GLN A 182 -15.81 0.21 -2.01
N LEU A 183 -17.01 -0.31 -1.76
CA LEU A 183 -17.65 -0.31 -0.44
C LEU A 183 -17.49 -1.64 0.30
N ILE A 184 -17.49 -2.78 -0.42
CA ILE A 184 -17.40 -4.11 0.19
C ILE A 184 -16.15 -4.23 1.05
N ILE A 185 -14.97 -3.86 0.53
CA ILE A 185 -13.71 -4.03 1.27
C ILE A 185 -13.67 -3.15 2.53
N PRO A 186 -13.95 -1.82 2.46
CA PRO A 186 -14.01 -0.99 3.65
C PRO A 186 -15.04 -1.44 4.69
N LEU A 187 -16.19 -1.98 4.28
CA LEU A 187 -17.19 -2.52 5.23
C LEU A 187 -16.68 -3.76 5.96
N GLY A 188 -15.92 -4.64 5.28
CA GLY A 188 -15.22 -5.75 5.92
C GLY A 188 -14.24 -5.23 6.98
N ASN A 189 -13.40 -4.24 6.62
CA ASN A 189 -12.47 -3.62 7.56
C ASN A 189 -13.21 -3.00 8.75
N LEU A 190 -14.31 -2.26 8.51
CA LEU A 190 -15.13 -1.67 9.57
C LEU A 190 -15.65 -2.76 10.53
N GLY A 191 -16.27 -3.81 9.99
CA GLY A 191 -16.87 -4.88 10.79
C GLY A 191 -15.84 -5.61 11.65
N PHE A 192 -14.75 -6.10 11.05
CA PHE A 192 -13.68 -6.76 11.79
C PHE A 192 -12.98 -5.79 12.77
N GLY A 193 -12.82 -4.52 12.40
CA GLY A 193 -12.20 -3.49 13.25
C GLY A 193 -13.01 -3.19 14.50
N ILE A 194 -14.33 -3.04 14.39
CA ILE A 194 -15.21 -2.84 15.54
C ILE A 194 -15.13 -4.06 16.47
N LEU A 195 -15.26 -5.27 15.93
CA LEU A 195 -15.23 -6.50 16.72
C LEU A 195 -13.88 -6.71 17.41
N LEU A 196 -12.77 -6.35 16.75
CA LEU A 196 -11.44 -6.40 17.35
C LEU A 196 -11.36 -5.45 18.55
N LEU A 197 -11.81 -4.20 18.38
CA LEU A 197 -11.79 -3.22 19.47
C LEU A 197 -12.69 -3.63 20.64
N LEU A 198 -13.87 -4.20 20.38
CA LEU A 198 -14.73 -4.78 21.41
C LEU A 198 -14.05 -5.97 22.12
N ALA A 199 -13.38 -6.85 21.37
CA ALA A 199 -12.61 -7.97 21.94
C ALA A 199 -11.50 -7.49 22.87
N LEU A 200 -10.71 -6.51 22.43
CA LEU A 200 -9.59 -5.96 23.18
C LEU A 200 -10.04 -5.20 24.43
N ASN A 201 -11.26 -4.66 24.42
CA ASN A 201 -11.86 -4.03 25.60
C ASN A 201 -12.54 -5.03 26.55
N GLY A 202 -12.53 -6.33 26.23
CA GLY A 202 -13.24 -7.34 27.03
C GLY A 202 -14.78 -7.27 26.92
N GLN A 203 -15.31 -6.53 25.94
CA GLN A 203 -16.73 -6.32 25.70
C GLN A 203 -17.36 -7.39 24.80
N MET A 204 -16.58 -8.41 24.40
CA MET A 204 -17.04 -9.49 23.52
C MET A 204 -16.85 -10.85 24.18
N ARG A 205 -17.85 -11.72 24.05
CA ARG A 205 -17.78 -13.11 24.53
C ARG A 205 -16.66 -13.88 23.81
N ARG A 206 -15.92 -14.73 24.54
CA ARG A 206 -14.80 -15.50 23.99
C ARG A 206 -15.21 -16.39 22.80
N SER A 207 -16.36 -17.06 22.88
CA SER A 207 -16.89 -17.89 21.79
C SER A 207 -17.12 -17.08 20.50
N MET A 208 -17.65 -15.87 20.64
CA MET A 208 -17.85 -14.96 19.52
C MET A 208 -16.51 -14.49 18.93
N ALA A 209 -15.50 -14.21 19.77
CA ALA A 209 -14.16 -13.89 19.28
C ALA A 209 -13.51 -15.03 18.52
N ILE A 210 -13.66 -16.27 18.99
CA ILE A 210 -13.18 -17.47 18.29
C ILE A 210 -13.90 -17.62 16.94
N MET A 211 -15.22 -17.45 16.90
CA MET A 211 -15.97 -17.50 15.64
C MET A 211 -15.50 -16.44 14.64
N VAL A 212 -15.36 -15.18 15.08
CA VAL A 212 -14.99 -14.07 14.20
C VAL A 212 -13.55 -14.20 13.71
N PHE A 213 -12.59 -14.41 14.60
CA PHE A 213 -11.16 -14.38 14.25
C PHE A 213 -10.59 -15.74 13.87
N GLY A 214 -11.19 -16.84 14.36
CA GLY A 214 -10.80 -18.20 13.98
C GLY A 214 -11.48 -18.70 12.72
N VAL A 215 -12.75 -18.30 12.47
CA VAL A 215 -13.52 -18.80 11.32
C VAL A 215 -13.71 -17.71 10.27
N LEU A 216 -14.40 -16.61 10.57
CA LEU A 216 -14.75 -15.61 9.54
C LEU A 216 -13.53 -14.93 8.93
N LEU A 217 -12.54 -14.56 9.75
CA LEU A 217 -11.29 -13.99 9.26
C LEU A 217 -10.52 -14.98 8.37
N ALA A 218 -10.46 -16.26 8.77
CA ALA A 218 -9.81 -17.30 7.98
C ALA A 218 -10.51 -17.50 6.63
N VAL A 219 -11.85 -17.60 6.62
CA VAL A 219 -12.65 -17.66 5.39
C VAL A 219 -12.36 -16.45 4.50
N ARG A 220 -12.30 -15.25 5.08
CA ARG A 220 -11.99 -14.04 4.31
C ARG A 220 -10.59 -14.06 3.70
N VAL A 221 -9.60 -14.57 4.42
CA VAL A 221 -8.23 -14.74 3.92
C VAL A 221 -8.18 -15.75 2.78
N VAL A 222 -8.89 -16.88 2.89
CA VAL A 222 -8.98 -17.91 1.84
C VAL A 222 -9.63 -17.34 0.57
N ILE A 223 -10.77 -16.65 0.69
CA ILE A 223 -11.43 -15.99 -0.46
C ILE A 223 -10.48 -14.97 -1.10
N GLY A 224 -9.73 -14.21 -0.30
CA GLY A 224 -8.70 -13.30 -0.79
C GLY A 224 -7.59 -14.03 -1.55
N GLY A 225 -7.14 -15.17 -1.04
CA GLY A 225 -6.12 -16.03 -1.64
C GLY A 225 -6.50 -16.55 -3.02
N GLN A 226 -7.77 -16.89 -3.24
CA GLN A 226 -8.27 -17.36 -4.54
C GLN A 226 -8.09 -16.35 -5.67
N THR A 227 -7.95 -15.06 -5.35
CA THR A 227 -7.70 -14.01 -6.35
C THR A 227 -6.23 -13.96 -6.82
N GLY A 228 -5.32 -14.65 -6.13
CA GLY A 228 -3.87 -14.51 -6.32
C GLY A 228 -3.34 -13.12 -5.96
N SER A 229 -4.18 -12.23 -5.42
CA SER A 229 -3.78 -10.88 -5.01
C SER A 229 -3.28 -10.88 -3.58
N MET A 230 -2.02 -10.49 -3.41
CA MET A 230 -1.43 -10.24 -2.08
C MET A 230 -2.17 -9.18 -1.29
N ALA A 231 -2.61 -8.11 -1.95
CA ALA A 231 -3.35 -7.03 -1.29
C ALA A 231 -4.63 -7.58 -0.62
N SER A 232 -5.34 -8.50 -1.27
CA SER A 232 -6.58 -9.10 -0.76
C SER A 232 -6.40 -9.92 0.52
N ILE A 233 -5.18 -10.39 0.78
CA ILE A 233 -4.79 -11.21 1.94
C ILE A 233 -4.23 -10.33 3.05
N LEU A 234 -3.41 -9.34 2.70
CA LEU A 234 -2.60 -8.59 3.66
C LEU A 234 -3.27 -7.33 4.19
N LEU A 235 -4.14 -6.68 3.40
CA LEU A 235 -4.72 -5.38 3.78
C LEU A 235 -5.57 -5.47 5.04
N LEU A 236 -6.37 -6.53 5.21
CA LEU A 236 -7.20 -6.71 6.40
C LEU A 236 -6.36 -6.98 7.66
N PRO A 237 -5.41 -7.95 7.68
CA PRO A 237 -4.47 -8.08 8.79
C PRO A 237 -3.69 -6.80 9.10
N ALA A 238 -3.23 -6.07 8.09
CA ALA A 238 -2.53 -4.80 8.27
C ALA A 238 -3.44 -3.74 8.91
N PHE A 239 -4.70 -3.66 8.48
CA PHE A 239 -5.71 -2.80 9.09
C PHE A 239 -5.99 -3.18 10.56
N LEU A 240 -6.11 -4.48 10.85
CA LEU A 240 -6.29 -4.96 12.23
C LEU A 240 -5.05 -4.70 13.09
N GLY A 241 -3.84 -4.83 12.52
CA GLY A 241 -2.58 -4.44 13.15
C GLY A 241 -2.52 -2.94 13.47
N PHE A 242 -2.98 -2.11 12.53
CA PHE A 242 -3.10 -0.66 12.69
C PHE A 242 -4.01 -0.28 13.87
N LEU A 243 -5.14 -0.97 14.03
CA LEU A 243 -6.04 -0.81 15.20
C LEU A 243 -5.46 -1.42 16.50
N ALA A 244 -4.80 -2.56 16.39
CA ALA A 244 -4.17 -3.25 17.52
C ALA A 244 -3.08 -2.39 18.18
N LEU A 245 -2.30 -1.65 17.38
CA LEU A 245 -1.27 -0.72 17.86
C LEU A 245 -1.81 0.32 18.84
N VAL A 246 -3.08 0.74 18.67
CA VAL A 246 -3.75 1.73 19.53
C VAL A 246 -3.92 1.23 20.96
N ARG A 247 -4.20 -0.07 21.12
CA ARG A 247 -4.49 -0.67 22.44
C ARG A 247 -3.29 -1.36 23.03
N ASN A 248 -2.52 -2.06 22.20
CA ASN A 248 -1.35 -2.78 22.64
C ASN A 248 -0.25 -2.66 21.58
N ARG A 249 0.69 -1.74 21.81
CA ARG A 249 1.83 -1.48 20.92
C ARG A 249 2.62 -2.76 20.61
N ARG A 250 2.82 -3.65 21.59
CA ARG A 250 3.54 -4.92 21.38
C ARG A 250 2.79 -5.83 20.40
N MET A 251 1.48 -5.99 20.59
CA MET A 251 0.65 -6.81 19.71
C MET A 251 0.62 -6.28 18.28
N GLY A 252 0.51 -4.95 18.12
CA GLY A 252 0.57 -4.34 16.80
C GLY A 252 1.90 -4.54 16.09
N ILE A 253 3.03 -4.43 16.80
CA ILE A 253 4.36 -4.73 16.24
C ILE A 253 4.44 -6.21 15.81
N ILE A 254 3.95 -7.14 16.64
CA ILE A 254 3.92 -8.57 16.30
C ILE A 254 3.12 -8.79 15.00
N ILE A 255 1.95 -8.17 14.86
CA ILE A 255 1.14 -8.28 13.63
C ILE A 255 1.90 -7.75 12.42
N VAL A 256 2.58 -6.61 12.53
CA VAL A 256 3.41 -6.06 11.44
C VAL A 256 4.53 -7.03 11.06
N LEU A 257 5.24 -7.61 12.04
CA LEU A 257 6.30 -8.59 11.78
C LEU A 257 5.75 -9.86 11.10
N VAL A 258 4.58 -10.34 11.52
CA VAL A 258 3.90 -11.47 10.88
C VAL A 258 3.52 -11.13 9.44
N ILE A 259 2.99 -9.93 9.17
CA ILE A 259 2.68 -9.48 7.81
C ILE A 259 3.95 -9.43 6.95
N CYS A 260 5.04 -8.87 7.46
CA CYS A 260 6.31 -8.86 6.76
C CYS A 260 6.80 -10.28 6.45
N ALA A 261 6.66 -11.22 7.38
CA ALA A 261 6.99 -12.62 7.14
C ALA A 261 6.08 -13.24 6.06
N VAL A 262 4.76 -13.03 6.11
CA VAL A 262 3.81 -13.54 5.11
C VAL A 262 4.06 -12.93 3.73
N VAL A 263 4.42 -11.65 3.65
CA VAL A 263 4.82 -11.01 2.38
C VAL A 263 6.06 -11.70 1.83
N SER A 264 7.11 -11.82 2.64
CA SER A 264 8.37 -12.42 2.21
C SER A 264 8.17 -13.86 1.76
N PHE A 265 7.57 -14.72 2.58
CA PHE A 265 7.46 -16.15 2.26
C PHE A 265 6.27 -16.50 1.35
N GLY A 266 5.19 -15.73 1.40
CA GLY A 266 3.96 -16.01 0.65
C GLY A 266 3.97 -15.50 -0.79
N TYR A 267 4.86 -14.58 -1.15
CA TYR A 267 4.82 -13.89 -2.45
C TYR A 267 5.04 -14.81 -3.65
N ALA A 268 6.11 -15.61 -3.63
CA ALA A 268 6.36 -16.58 -4.68
C ALA A 268 5.20 -17.60 -4.84
N PRO A 269 4.70 -18.22 -3.75
CA PRO A 269 3.49 -19.03 -3.77
C PRO A 269 2.29 -18.37 -4.46
N LEU A 270 1.99 -17.13 -4.07
CA LEU A 270 0.80 -16.44 -4.55
C LEU A 270 0.91 -15.96 -5.99
N ASN A 271 2.11 -15.70 -6.49
CA ASN A 271 2.30 -15.45 -7.92
C ASN A 271 1.97 -16.69 -8.77
N GLN A 272 2.29 -17.89 -8.28
CA GLN A 272 1.91 -19.14 -8.97
C GLN A 272 0.39 -19.31 -8.98
N VAL A 273 -0.26 -19.07 -7.84
CA VAL A 273 -1.72 -19.05 -7.75
C VAL A 273 -2.31 -18.02 -8.70
N ARG A 274 -1.73 -16.81 -8.76
CA ARG A 274 -2.19 -15.74 -9.63
C ARG A 274 -2.11 -16.11 -11.12
N ALA A 275 -1.03 -16.79 -11.53
CA ALA A 275 -0.88 -17.25 -12.91
C ALA A 275 -2.02 -18.21 -13.30
N VAL A 276 -2.41 -19.11 -12.39
CA VAL A 276 -3.55 -20.02 -12.61
C VAL A 276 -4.89 -19.28 -12.48
N ALA A 277 -5.04 -18.38 -11.50
CA ALA A 277 -6.26 -17.61 -11.27
C ALA A 277 -6.59 -16.68 -12.44
N ALA A 278 -5.58 -16.21 -13.17
CA ALA A 278 -5.76 -15.41 -14.38
C ALA A 278 -6.49 -16.19 -15.49
N ALA A 279 -6.33 -17.51 -15.56
CA ALA A 279 -7.05 -18.36 -16.51
C ALA A 279 -8.49 -18.68 -16.04
N GLU A 280 -8.72 -18.73 -14.72
CA GLU A 280 -9.97 -19.19 -14.12
C GLU A 280 -10.39 -18.27 -12.96
N SER A 281 -10.90 -17.07 -13.25
CA SER A 281 -11.28 -16.10 -12.20
C SER A 281 -12.80 -16.08 -11.96
N PRO A 282 -13.30 -16.39 -10.75
CA PRO A 282 -12.57 -16.81 -9.54
C PRO A 282 -12.20 -18.30 -9.55
N MET A 283 -11.04 -18.63 -8.99
CA MET A 283 -10.53 -20.01 -8.97
C MET A 283 -11.37 -20.88 -8.02
N PRO A 284 -11.89 -22.05 -8.46
CA PRO A 284 -12.59 -22.98 -7.59
C PRO A 284 -11.73 -23.42 -6.40
N LEU A 285 -12.33 -23.61 -5.22
CA LEU A 285 -11.60 -23.97 -3.99
C LEU A 285 -10.81 -25.29 -4.13
N ALA A 286 -11.37 -26.27 -4.85
CA ALA A 286 -10.69 -27.53 -5.13
C ALA A 286 -9.39 -27.33 -5.92
N ARG A 287 -9.45 -26.49 -6.97
CA ARG A 287 -8.29 -26.14 -7.79
C ARG A 287 -7.26 -25.33 -7.01
N PHE A 288 -7.71 -24.40 -6.16
CA PHE A 288 -6.84 -23.66 -5.26
C PHE A 288 -6.07 -24.58 -4.32
N ALA A 289 -6.74 -25.57 -3.72
CA ALA A 289 -6.09 -26.55 -2.84
C ALA A 289 -5.08 -27.44 -3.61
N GLU A 290 -5.38 -27.78 -4.86
CA GLU A 290 -4.47 -28.52 -5.74
C GLU A 290 -3.21 -27.72 -6.07
N VAL A 291 -3.34 -26.45 -6.48
CA VAL A 291 -2.20 -25.56 -6.78
C VAL A 291 -1.30 -25.39 -5.54
N PHE A 292 -1.89 -25.28 -4.35
CA PHE A 292 -1.12 -25.22 -3.10
C PHE A 292 -0.38 -26.54 -2.79
N ARG A 293 -0.96 -27.69 -3.14
CA ARG A 293 -0.32 -29.00 -2.97
C ARG A 293 0.85 -29.20 -3.94
N GLU A 294 0.71 -28.73 -5.18
CA GLU A 294 1.76 -28.76 -6.21
C GLU A 294 2.87 -27.72 -5.99
N LEU A 295 2.68 -26.79 -5.06
CA LEU A 295 3.54 -25.63 -4.91
C LEU A 295 5.02 -25.95 -4.68
N PRO A 296 5.40 -26.93 -3.83
CA PRO A 296 6.81 -27.28 -3.65
C PRO A 296 7.48 -27.72 -4.96
N GLU A 297 6.76 -28.47 -5.81
CA GLU A 297 7.23 -28.92 -7.11
C GLU A 297 7.30 -27.78 -8.13
N ARG A 298 6.35 -26.84 -8.09
CA ARG A 298 6.37 -25.65 -8.95
C ARG A 298 7.51 -24.69 -8.58
N LEU A 299 7.79 -24.51 -7.30
CA LEU A 299 8.88 -23.66 -6.82
C LEU A 299 10.25 -24.24 -7.21
N SER A 300 10.44 -25.56 -7.10
CA SER A 300 11.72 -26.18 -7.52
C SER A 300 11.98 -26.07 -9.02
N ARG A 301 10.93 -26.00 -9.86
CA ARG A 301 11.08 -25.75 -11.30
C ARG A 301 11.45 -24.30 -11.62
N LEU A 302 11.05 -23.31 -10.81
CA LEU A 302 11.38 -21.89 -11.04
C LEU A 302 12.87 -21.59 -10.82
N ASP A 303 13.50 -22.27 -9.86
CA ASP A 303 14.95 -22.15 -9.63
C ASP A 303 15.73 -22.54 -10.90
N ASN A 304 15.23 -23.52 -11.66
CA ASN A 304 15.81 -23.93 -12.95
C ASN A 304 15.51 -22.97 -14.12
N PHE A 305 14.44 -22.17 -14.03
CA PHE A 305 13.99 -21.29 -15.12
C PHE A 305 14.66 -19.90 -15.06
N SER A 306 14.85 -19.33 -13.87
CA SER A 306 15.41 -17.96 -13.75
C SER A 306 16.86 -17.84 -14.24
N GLY A 307 17.66 -18.91 -14.13
CA GLY A 307 19.03 -18.96 -14.67
C GLY A 307 19.08 -18.88 -16.20
N LYS A 308 18.09 -19.44 -16.90
CA LYS A 308 18.08 -19.52 -18.38
C LYS A 308 17.67 -18.21 -19.06
N VAL A 309 16.82 -17.40 -18.42
CA VAL A 309 16.31 -16.14 -18.99
C VAL A 309 17.36 -15.01 -18.90
N ALA A 310 18.11 -14.96 -17.79
CA ALA A 310 19.10 -13.90 -17.52
C ALA A 310 20.31 -13.96 -18.48
N GLU A 311 20.73 -15.15 -18.89
CA GLU A 311 21.92 -15.33 -19.73
C GLU A 311 21.69 -14.97 -21.21
N ARG A 312 20.44 -15.04 -21.70
CA ARG A 312 20.09 -14.80 -23.12
C ARG A 312 19.42 -13.46 -23.42
N CYS A 313 18.75 -12.82 -22.46
CA CYS A 313 18.18 -11.48 -22.64
C CYS A 313 19.22 -10.34 -22.56
N ASN A 314 20.49 -10.66 -22.31
CA ASN A 314 21.57 -9.67 -22.19
C ASN A 314 22.09 -9.14 -23.55
N LYS A 315 21.40 -9.47 -24.66
CA LYS A 315 21.64 -8.82 -25.96
C LYS A 315 20.67 -7.63 -26.07
N PRO A 316 21.18 -6.38 -26.14
CA PRO A 316 20.32 -5.22 -26.29
C PRO A 316 19.53 -5.34 -27.58
N LEU A 317 18.20 -5.38 -27.47
CA LEU A 317 17.33 -5.17 -28.62
C LEU A 317 17.65 -3.76 -29.16
N PRO A 318 17.94 -3.59 -30.46
CA PRO A 318 18.22 -2.29 -31.02
C PRO A 318 16.98 -1.40 -30.86
N PHE A 319 17.07 -0.45 -29.93
CA PHE A 319 16.00 0.51 -29.67
C PHE A 319 15.88 1.46 -30.87
N ARG A 320 15.07 1.08 -31.87
CA ARG A 320 14.66 1.99 -32.94
C ARG A 320 13.57 2.89 -32.38
N ALA A 321 13.87 4.18 -32.28
CA ALA A 321 13.06 5.19 -31.61
C ALA A 321 11.60 5.34 -32.12
N HIS A 322 11.17 4.67 -33.19
CA HIS A 322 9.83 4.88 -33.76
C HIS A 322 9.11 3.61 -34.27
N THR A 323 9.62 2.41 -34.00
CA THR A 323 8.91 1.17 -34.36
C THR A 323 8.80 0.27 -33.13
N PRO A 324 7.59 -0.04 -32.63
CA PRO A 324 7.42 -1.09 -31.64
C PRO A 324 8.04 -2.37 -32.20
N ALA A 325 8.78 -3.12 -31.38
CA ALA A 325 9.20 -4.47 -31.74
C ALA A 325 7.96 -5.23 -32.21
N THR A 326 8.03 -5.85 -33.37
CA THR A 326 6.90 -6.59 -33.91
C THR A 326 6.56 -7.76 -32.98
N PRO A 327 5.27 -8.17 -32.86
CA PRO A 327 4.91 -9.38 -32.12
C PRO A 327 5.73 -10.61 -32.55
N ALA A 328 6.19 -10.65 -33.80
CA ALA A 328 7.08 -11.67 -34.35
C ALA A 328 8.53 -11.61 -33.81
N GLU A 329 9.11 -10.42 -33.60
CA GLU A 329 10.43 -10.28 -32.95
C GLU A 329 10.37 -10.67 -31.47
N TYR A 330 9.25 -10.36 -30.81
CA TYR A 330 8.99 -10.81 -29.44
C TYR A 330 8.76 -12.33 -29.38
N GLN A 331 7.99 -12.89 -30.31
CA GLN A 331 7.82 -14.34 -30.44
C GLN A 331 9.13 -15.03 -30.81
N ALA A 332 10.00 -14.45 -31.63
CA ALA A 332 11.30 -15.04 -31.95
C ALA A 332 12.24 -15.10 -30.73
N CYS A 333 12.11 -14.16 -29.77
CA CYS A 333 12.78 -14.27 -28.47
C CYS A 333 12.19 -15.38 -27.59
N LEU A 334 10.88 -15.64 -27.70
CA LEU A 334 10.18 -16.71 -26.96
C LEU A 334 10.33 -18.10 -27.62
N GLU A 335 10.42 -18.20 -28.95
CA GLU A 335 10.45 -19.47 -29.69
C GLU A 335 11.84 -20.13 -29.70
N VAL A 336 12.90 -19.43 -29.28
CA VAL A 336 14.25 -19.98 -29.09
C VAL A 336 14.40 -20.74 -27.74
N GLU A 337 13.27 -21.04 -27.08
CA GLU A 337 13.12 -21.68 -25.75
C GLU A 337 13.43 -23.20 -25.66
N THR A 338 13.75 -23.92 -26.73
CA THR A 338 13.81 -25.41 -26.69
C THR A 338 15.19 -26.06 -26.90
N GLY A 339 16.29 -25.32 -26.70
CA GLY A 339 17.64 -25.90 -26.71
C GLY A 339 18.03 -26.56 -25.37
N PRO A 340 18.64 -27.77 -25.36
CA PRO A 340 19.05 -28.44 -24.13
C PRO A 340 20.36 -27.84 -23.59
N SER A 341 20.52 -27.92 -22.26
CA SER A 341 21.78 -27.74 -21.51
C SER A 341 22.17 -26.32 -21.07
N TYR A 342 21.45 -25.82 -20.05
CA TYR A 342 22.07 -25.03 -18.99
C TYR A 342 21.67 -25.68 -17.67
N VAL A 343 22.67 -26.14 -16.91
CA VAL A 343 22.53 -26.70 -15.57
C VAL A 343 22.98 -25.59 -14.61
N PRO A 344 22.09 -24.97 -13.82
CA PRO A 344 22.53 -24.05 -12.80
C PRO A 344 23.41 -24.82 -11.80
N PRO A 345 24.44 -24.19 -11.21
CA PRO A 345 25.31 -24.86 -10.26
C PRO A 345 24.46 -25.38 -9.09
N THR A 346 24.36 -26.70 -8.98
CA THR A 346 23.51 -27.44 -8.03
C THR A 346 23.94 -27.32 -6.57
N ASP A 347 24.99 -26.55 -6.27
CA ASP A 347 25.63 -26.51 -4.95
C ASP A 347 25.36 -25.21 -4.17
N GLN A 348 24.52 -24.31 -4.67
CA GLN A 348 24.08 -23.13 -3.90
C GLN A 348 22.71 -23.39 -3.28
N GLY A 349 22.72 -23.96 -2.07
CA GLY A 349 21.54 -24.31 -1.27
C GLY A 349 20.57 -23.15 -0.99
N GLY A 350 19.65 -23.32 -0.03
CA GLY A 350 18.49 -22.44 0.23
C GLY A 350 18.69 -20.91 0.28
N TRP A 351 19.94 -20.43 0.35
CA TRP A 351 20.31 -19.02 0.15
C TRP A 351 19.90 -18.44 -1.21
N ALA A 352 19.94 -19.21 -2.31
CA ALA A 352 19.52 -18.72 -3.63
C ALA A 352 18.03 -18.36 -3.66
N LEU A 353 17.19 -19.23 -3.08
CA LEU A 353 15.76 -18.99 -2.91
C LEU A 353 15.51 -17.77 -2.02
N VAL A 354 16.21 -17.65 -0.88
CA VAL A 354 16.10 -16.50 0.03
C VAL A 354 16.47 -15.20 -0.69
N ALA A 355 17.56 -15.17 -1.45
CA ALA A 355 17.97 -14.01 -2.22
C ALA A 355 16.94 -13.61 -3.29
N THR A 356 16.35 -14.59 -3.98
CA THR A 356 15.29 -14.34 -4.97
C THR A 356 14.02 -13.78 -4.34
N VAL A 357 13.59 -14.35 -3.21
CA VAL A 357 12.45 -13.86 -2.43
C VAL A 357 12.68 -12.42 -1.96
N LEU A 358 13.86 -12.15 -1.37
CA LEU A 358 14.22 -10.82 -0.92
C LEU A 358 14.24 -9.82 -2.08
N ARG A 359 14.84 -10.16 -3.22
CA ARG A 359 14.84 -9.29 -4.41
C ARG A 359 13.43 -8.95 -4.89
N GLN A 360 12.53 -9.92 -4.93
CA GLN A 360 11.14 -9.69 -5.32
C GLN A 360 10.40 -8.78 -4.33
N ALA A 361 10.57 -9.02 -3.03
CA ALA A 361 9.98 -8.17 -1.99
C ALA A 361 10.50 -6.73 -2.08
N VAL A 362 11.81 -6.56 -2.28
CA VAL A 362 12.42 -5.22 -2.41
C VAL A 362 11.96 -4.52 -3.70
N LYS A 363 11.87 -5.21 -4.84
CA LYS A 363 11.32 -4.64 -6.10
C LYS A 363 9.93 -4.06 -5.89
N ARG A 364 9.09 -4.71 -5.08
CA ARG A 364 7.70 -4.28 -4.84
C ARG A 364 7.61 -2.99 -4.04
N VAL A 365 8.56 -2.75 -3.13
CA VAL A 365 8.57 -1.53 -2.32
C VAL A 365 9.39 -0.41 -2.95
N ASN A 366 10.02 -0.62 -4.11
CA ASN A 366 10.88 0.39 -4.73
C ASN A 366 10.09 1.36 -5.63
N GLN A 367 9.62 2.48 -5.06
CA GLN A 367 9.04 3.60 -5.82
C GLN A 367 10.10 4.61 -6.27
N THR A 368 11.30 4.57 -5.68
CA THR A 368 12.47 5.40 -6.05
C THR A 368 12.83 5.25 -7.53
N ALA A 369 12.94 4.02 -8.02
CA ALA A 369 13.33 3.76 -9.42
C ALA A 369 12.25 4.23 -10.41
N MET A 370 10.97 4.04 -10.06
CA MET A 370 9.85 4.55 -10.85
C MET A 370 9.88 6.08 -10.95
N PHE A 371 10.11 6.77 -9.82
CA PHE A 371 10.23 8.22 -9.83
C PHE A 371 11.42 8.72 -10.65
N ALA A 372 12.59 8.09 -10.50
CA ALA A 372 13.78 8.47 -11.27
C ALA A 372 13.55 8.34 -12.78
N LEU A 373 12.88 7.27 -13.23
CA LEU A 373 12.50 7.10 -14.63
C LEU A 373 11.59 8.24 -15.13
N VAL A 374 10.57 8.58 -14.35
CA VAL A 374 9.65 9.67 -14.68
C VAL A 374 10.37 11.02 -14.70
N TYR A 375 11.29 11.24 -13.77
CA TYR A 375 12.12 12.43 -13.69
C TYR A 375 13.01 12.60 -14.93
N GLU A 376 13.69 11.53 -15.37
CA GLU A 376 14.57 11.59 -16.55
C GLU A 376 13.79 11.81 -17.86
N GLN A 377 12.58 11.27 -17.97
CA GLN A 377 11.78 11.40 -19.18
C GLN A 377 10.96 12.70 -19.24
N THR A 378 10.66 13.34 -18.10
CA THR A 378 9.75 14.50 -18.03
C THR A 378 10.54 15.78 -17.72
N PRO A 379 10.43 16.87 -18.51
CA PRO A 379 9.47 17.08 -19.59
C PRO A 379 10.00 16.79 -21.00
N SER A 380 11.27 16.37 -21.12
CA SER A 380 11.99 16.37 -22.40
C SER A 380 11.45 15.34 -23.41
N ARG A 381 11.07 14.14 -22.94
CA ARG A 381 10.51 13.06 -23.77
C ARG A 381 9.00 12.93 -23.59
N VAL A 382 8.54 12.97 -22.34
CA VAL A 382 7.13 12.95 -21.96
C VAL A 382 6.79 14.34 -21.43
N PRO A 383 5.94 15.12 -22.13
CA PRO A 383 5.51 16.42 -21.63
C PRO A 383 4.76 16.31 -20.30
N TYR A 384 4.74 17.41 -19.54
CA TYR A 384 3.90 17.51 -18.35
C TYR A 384 2.42 17.22 -18.69
N TRP A 385 1.75 16.51 -17.79
CA TRP A 385 0.36 16.11 -17.98
C TRP A 385 -0.65 17.22 -17.68
N GLY A 386 -0.22 18.33 -17.07
CA GLY A 386 -1.07 19.51 -16.90
C GLY A 386 -2.32 19.29 -16.03
N GLY A 387 -2.31 18.29 -15.13
CA GLY A 387 -3.44 17.97 -14.25
C GLY A 387 -4.41 16.94 -14.81
N ASP A 388 -4.13 16.33 -15.98
CA ASP A 388 -5.03 15.36 -16.61
C ASP A 388 -5.38 14.18 -15.70
N THR A 389 -4.41 13.68 -14.91
CA THR A 389 -4.64 12.57 -13.98
C THR A 389 -5.50 12.97 -12.77
N LEU A 390 -5.65 14.27 -12.49
CA LEU A 390 -6.42 14.78 -11.36
C LEU A 390 -7.88 15.06 -11.73
N ARG A 391 -8.21 15.16 -13.03
CA ARG A 391 -9.59 15.40 -13.50
C ARG A 391 -10.60 14.39 -12.90
N PRO A 392 -10.29 13.08 -12.79
CA PRO A 392 -11.24 12.14 -12.22
C PRO A 392 -11.58 12.40 -10.76
N LEU A 393 -10.76 13.12 -9.99
CA LEU A 393 -11.02 13.46 -8.58
C LEU A 393 -12.34 14.23 -8.39
N LEU A 394 -12.71 15.08 -9.35
CA LEU A 394 -13.97 15.83 -9.30
C LEU A 394 -15.15 14.93 -9.69
N THR A 395 -14.94 14.03 -10.64
CA THR A 395 -15.99 13.11 -11.12
C THR A 395 -16.20 11.92 -10.18
N SER A 396 -15.19 11.53 -9.41
CA SER A 396 -15.18 10.33 -8.56
C SER A 396 -16.27 10.38 -7.50
N MET A 397 -16.61 11.58 -7.03
CA MET A 397 -17.65 11.83 -6.02
C MET A 397 -19.06 11.52 -6.51
N VAL A 398 -19.28 11.49 -7.83
CA VAL A 398 -20.60 11.20 -8.42
C VAL A 398 -20.75 9.68 -8.65
N PRO A 399 -21.73 9.01 -8.01
CA PRO A 399 -22.00 7.60 -8.25
C PRO A 399 -22.44 7.34 -9.70
N ARG A 400 -22.07 6.18 -10.26
CA ARG A 400 -22.48 5.80 -11.63
C ARG A 400 -24.00 5.66 -11.80
N ALA A 401 -24.74 5.43 -10.71
CA ALA A 401 -26.21 5.45 -10.76
C ALA A 401 -26.78 6.83 -11.12
N VAL A 402 -26.07 7.91 -10.77
CA VAL A 402 -26.45 9.29 -11.08
C VAL A 402 -25.86 9.73 -12.42
N TRP A 403 -24.62 9.32 -12.73
CA TRP A 403 -23.96 9.60 -14.00
C TRP A 403 -23.42 8.33 -14.65
N PRO A 404 -24.25 7.62 -15.45
CA PRO A 404 -23.86 6.34 -16.05
C PRO A 404 -22.66 6.45 -17.01
N GLY A 405 -22.64 7.50 -17.83
CA GLY A 405 -21.57 7.80 -18.79
C GLY A 405 -20.36 8.54 -18.21
N LYS A 406 -20.17 8.49 -16.88
CA LYS A 406 -19.01 9.10 -16.21
C LYS A 406 -17.70 8.53 -16.78
N PRO A 407 -16.68 9.38 -17.04
CA PRO A 407 -15.38 8.94 -17.50
C PRO A 407 -14.76 7.85 -16.61
N GLU A 408 -14.08 6.91 -17.24
CA GLU A 408 -13.36 5.84 -16.55
C GLU A 408 -12.01 6.33 -16.03
N GLU A 409 -11.61 5.81 -14.87
CA GLU A 409 -10.27 6.06 -14.34
C GLU A 409 -9.27 5.21 -15.12
N ARG A 410 -8.52 5.86 -16.03
CA ARG A 410 -7.52 5.21 -16.91
C ARG A 410 -6.11 5.77 -16.72
N ALA A 411 -5.87 6.56 -15.67
CA ALA A 411 -4.57 7.20 -15.44
C ALA A 411 -3.41 6.18 -15.38
N GLY A 412 -3.60 5.05 -14.69
CA GLY A 412 -2.56 4.01 -14.59
C GLY A 412 -2.22 3.32 -15.91
N GLN A 413 -3.21 3.14 -16.80
CA GLN A 413 -2.97 2.60 -18.14
C GLN A 413 -2.26 3.64 -19.00
N ALA A 414 -2.78 4.88 -19.05
CA ALA A 414 -2.17 5.97 -19.79
C ALA A 414 -0.73 6.24 -19.34
N PHE A 415 -0.46 6.11 -18.04
CA PHE A 415 0.85 6.26 -17.45
C PHE A 415 1.80 5.17 -17.94
N GLY A 416 1.38 3.92 -17.83
CA GLY A 416 2.17 2.80 -18.34
C GLY A 416 2.52 2.96 -19.82
N TRP A 417 1.56 3.38 -20.65
CA TRP A 417 1.80 3.57 -22.08
C TRP A 417 2.74 4.75 -22.38
N ARG A 418 2.50 5.93 -21.79
CA ARG A 418 3.29 7.14 -22.07
C ARG A 418 4.77 7.00 -21.67
N TYR A 419 5.06 6.24 -20.63
CA TYR A 419 6.44 5.99 -20.17
C TYR A 419 7.04 4.68 -20.70
N GLY A 420 6.33 3.95 -21.58
CA GLY A 420 6.82 2.71 -22.19
C GLY A 420 6.93 1.53 -21.21
N LEU A 421 6.13 1.52 -20.15
CA LEU A 421 6.12 0.47 -19.12
C LEU A 421 5.26 -0.74 -19.52
N ILE A 422 4.24 -0.50 -20.36
CA ILE A 422 3.35 -1.53 -20.92
C ILE A 422 3.18 -1.29 -22.42
N THR A 423 3.06 -2.38 -23.18
CA THR A 423 2.83 -2.37 -24.64
C THR A 423 1.37 -2.51 -25.00
N ASP A 424 0.58 -3.11 -24.11
CA ASP A 424 -0.83 -3.40 -24.30
C ASP A 424 -1.69 -2.12 -24.23
N ARG A 425 -2.43 -1.87 -25.31
CA ARG A 425 -3.39 -0.75 -25.41
C ARG A 425 -4.83 -1.18 -25.10
N ASP A 426 -5.08 -2.48 -24.98
CA ASP A 426 -6.44 -3.05 -24.96
C ASP A 426 -7.14 -2.85 -23.60
N GLY A 427 -6.42 -2.43 -22.55
CA GLY A 427 -7.01 -2.01 -21.28
C GLY A 427 -6.66 -2.87 -20.08
N ASP A 428 -6.06 -4.03 -20.32
CA ASP A 428 -5.98 -5.08 -19.30
C ASP A 428 -4.84 -4.86 -18.29
N MET A 429 -3.84 -4.06 -18.66
CA MET A 429 -2.73 -3.72 -17.79
C MET A 429 -2.75 -2.25 -17.36
N SER A 430 -2.52 -2.03 -16.07
CA SER A 430 -2.31 -0.70 -15.49
C SER A 430 -1.06 -0.70 -14.63
N VAL A 431 -0.38 0.44 -14.63
CA VAL A 431 0.77 0.68 -13.75
C VAL A 431 0.37 1.67 -12.68
N ASN A 432 0.71 1.34 -11.43
CA ASN A 432 0.48 2.23 -10.31
C ASN A 432 1.25 3.54 -10.48
N LEU A 433 0.56 4.65 -10.25
CA LEU A 433 1.08 6.00 -10.34
C LEU A 433 1.02 6.63 -8.95
N SER A 434 2.11 6.55 -8.19
CA SER A 434 2.14 7.05 -6.81
C SER A 434 2.00 8.57 -6.76
N TRP A 435 1.52 9.12 -5.64
CA TRP A 435 1.18 10.55 -5.54
C TRP A 435 2.36 11.47 -5.87
N LEU A 436 3.55 11.09 -5.40
CA LEU A 436 4.77 11.86 -5.62
C LEU A 436 5.18 11.83 -7.10
N VAL A 437 5.07 10.67 -7.75
CA VAL A 437 5.32 10.51 -9.20
C VAL A 437 4.27 11.29 -10.00
N GLU A 438 3.00 11.20 -9.62
CA GLU A 438 1.89 11.90 -10.25
C GLU A 438 2.06 13.42 -10.18
N ALA A 439 2.40 13.95 -9.01
CA ALA A 439 2.60 15.37 -8.80
C ALA A 439 3.70 15.92 -9.71
N PHE A 440 4.83 15.21 -9.83
CA PHE A 440 5.91 15.62 -10.73
C PHE A 440 5.55 15.45 -12.20
N ALA A 441 4.92 14.33 -12.59
CA ALA A 441 4.49 14.10 -13.97
C ALA A 441 3.49 15.16 -14.47
N ASN A 442 2.66 15.72 -13.57
CA ASN A 442 1.71 16.77 -13.93
C ASN A 442 2.32 18.17 -13.97
N PHE A 443 3.16 18.54 -12.99
CA PHE A 443 3.57 19.93 -12.78
C PHE A 443 5.04 20.11 -12.39
N GLY A 444 5.87 19.08 -12.52
CA GLY A 444 7.29 19.11 -12.17
C GLY A 444 7.53 19.48 -10.71
N TRP A 445 8.52 20.35 -10.48
CA TRP A 445 8.88 20.86 -9.15
C TRP A 445 7.72 21.57 -8.44
N LEU A 446 6.88 22.30 -9.19
CA LEU A 446 5.71 22.98 -8.62
C LEU A 446 4.71 21.96 -8.06
N GLY A 447 4.51 20.83 -8.77
CA GLY A 447 3.64 19.75 -8.31
C GLY A 447 4.11 19.15 -6.99
N LEU A 448 5.41 18.93 -6.86
CA LEU A 448 6.01 18.39 -5.63
C LEU A 448 5.81 19.29 -4.42
N VAL A 449 5.78 20.61 -4.59
CA VAL A 449 5.51 21.53 -3.47
C VAL A 449 4.00 21.67 -3.27
N VAL A 450 3.27 22.05 -4.31
CA VAL A 450 1.86 22.47 -4.19
C VAL A 450 0.93 21.27 -4.05
N VAL A 451 0.99 20.30 -4.96
CA VAL A 451 0.06 19.15 -4.94
C VAL A 451 0.30 18.28 -3.71
N MET A 452 1.57 17.99 -3.40
CA MET A 452 1.91 17.20 -2.21
C MET A 452 1.61 17.94 -0.90
N GLY A 453 1.84 19.27 -0.87
CA GLY A 453 1.48 20.10 0.29
C GLY A 453 -0.03 20.14 0.51
N LEU A 454 -0.82 20.30 -0.55
CA LEU A 454 -2.28 20.22 -0.50
C LEU A 454 -2.76 18.83 -0.06
N ALA A 455 -2.15 17.76 -0.56
CA ALA A 455 -2.45 16.41 -0.09
C ALA A 455 -2.16 16.28 1.42
N GLY A 456 -1.01 16.77 1.89
CA GLY A 456 -0.70 16.85 3.32
C GLY A 456 -1.74 17.62 4.13
N LEU A 457 -2.21 18.77 3.63
CA LEU A 457 -3.27 19.57 4.25
C LEU A 457 -4.60 18.81 4.36
N VAL A 458 -5.03 18.14 3.31
CA VAL A 458 -6.26 17.34 3.30
C VAL A 458 -6.14 16.16 4.27
N LEU A 459 -5.01 15.45 4.26
CA LEU A 459 -4.74 14.37 5.20
C LEU A 459 -4.76 14.84 6.65
N ALA A 460 -4.18 16.03 6.91
CA ALA A 460 -4.21 16.67 8.22
C ALA A 460 -5.63 16.99 8.69
N LEU A 461 -6.49 17.48 7.79
CA LEU A 461 -7.90 17.75 8.07
C LEU A 461 -8.65 16.47 8.43
N LEU A 462 -8.52 15.42 7.61
CA LEU A 462 -9.18 14.14 7.83
C LEU A 462 -8.76 13.51 9.16
N ASP A 463 -7.46 13.46 9.43
CA ASP A 463 -6.94 12.95 10.71
C ASP A 463 -7.41 13.80 11.89
N ALA A 464 -7.41 15.13 11.77
CA ALA A 464 -7.86 16.02 12.84
C ALA A 464 -9.34 15.84 13.18
N VAL A 465 -10.20 15.47 12.23
CA VAL A 465 -11.65 15.28 12.51
C VAL A 465 -12.02 13.83 12.83
N LEU A 466 -11.28 12.84 12.30
CA LEU A 466 -11.58 11.41 12.44
C LEU A 466 -10.77 10.66 13.50
N ASN A 467 -9.66 11.22 14.00
CA ASN A 467 -8.74 10.52 14.90
C ASN A 467 -8.54 11.32 16.19
N ARG A 468 -9.51 11.28 17.12
CA ARG A 468 -9.53 12.08 18.35
C ARG A 468 -9.47 11.23 19.60
N ARG A 469 -8.82 11.78 20.64
CA ARG A 469 -8.78 11.15 21.96
C ARG A 469 -10.20 11.02 22.52
N GLY A 470 -10.44 9.96 23.28
CA GLY A 470 -11.75 9.66 23.88
C GLY A 470 -12.77 9.04 22.92
N MET A 471 -12.39 8.74 21.67
CA MET A 471 -13.27 8.03 20.75
C MET A 471 -13.59 6.61 21.22
N GLY A 472 -14.87 6.23 21.11
CA GLY A 472 -15.32 4.85 21.34
C GLY A 472 -14.90 3.91 20.22
N SER A 473 -15.09 2.59 20.42
CA SER A 473 -14.69 1.56 19.45
C SER A 473 -15.26 1.77 18.04
N LEU A 474 -16.53 2.18 17.94
CA LEU A 474 -17.18 2.46 16.65
C LEU A 474 -16.52 3.64 15.93
N GLN A 475 -16.33 4.77 16.63
CA GLN A 475 -15.75 5.98 16.04
C GLN A 475 -14.30 5.73 15.60
N LEU A 476 -13.53 5.03 16.43
CA LEU A 476 -12.15 4.67 16.12
C LEU A 476 -12.06 3.74 14.90
N ALA A 477 -12.97 2.76 14.80
CA ALA A 477 -13.03 1.87 13.64
C ALA A 477 -13.42 2.63 12.36
N VAL A 478 -14.41 3.52 12.42
CA VAL A 478 -14.79 4.37 11.27
C VAL A 478 -13.61 5.24 10.84
N GLY A 479 -12.94 5.91 11.78
CA GLY A 479 -11.76 6.73 11.49
C GLY A 479 -10.65 5.91 10.84
N ALA A 480 -10.36 4.71 11.37
CA ALA A 480 -9.36 3.82 10.79
C ALA A 480 -9.77 3.35 9.39
N THR A 481 -11.03 2.97 9.16
CA THR A 481 -11.52 2.49 7.85
C THR A 481 -11.31 3.53 6.75
N VAL A 482 -11.43 4.81 7.09
CA VAL A 482 -11.22 5.93 6.17
C VAL A 482 -9.75 6.30 6.02
N LEU A 483 -9.01 6.38 7.14
CA LEU A 483 -7.61 6.85 7.14
C LEU A 483 -6.62 5.78 6.65
N PHE A 484 -6.84 4.51 6.96
CA PHE A 484 -5.88 3.44 6.65
C PHE A 484 -5.57 3.31 5.14
N PRO A 485 -6.55 3.33 4.21
CA PRO A 485 -6.26 3.31 2.78
C PRO A 485 -5.40 4.49 2.31
N LEU A 486 -5.51 5.65 2.96
CA LEU A 486 -4.75 6.86 2.60
C LEU A 486 -3.26 6.79 2.99
N VAL A 487 -2.86 5.80 3.79
CA VAL A 487 -1.46 5.51 4.10
C VAL A 487 -0.75 4.92 2.89
N ASN A 488 -1.44 4.10 2.08
CA ASN A 488 -0.86 3.52 0.89
C ASN A 488 -1.00 4.48 -0.30
N GLN A 489 0.11 5.14 -0.66
CA GLN A 489 0.13 6.16 -1.71
C GLN A 489 0.79 5.66 -3.00
N GLU A 490 0.76 4.35 -3.24
CA GLU A 490 1.21 3.75 -4.50
C GLU A 490 0.26 4.03 -5.67
N SER A 491 -1.03 4.20 -5.42
CA SER A 491 -2.03 4.52 -6.44
C SER A 491 -2.23 6.02 -6.61
N ASN A 492 -2.82 6.44 -7.72
CA ASN A 492 -3.04 7.84 -8.06
C ASN A 492 -4.03 8.54 -7.10
N LEU A 493 -3.88 9.85 -6.97
CA LEU A 493 -4.63 10.73 -6.07
C LEU A 493 -6.14 10.60 -6.28
N SER A 494 -6.60 10.61 -7.53
CA SER A 494 -8.03 10.51 -7.85
C SER A 494 -8.63 9.18 -7.42
N LEU A 495 -7.92 8.07 -7.55
CA LEU A 495 -8.40 6.76 -7.11
C LEU A 495 -8.50 6.70 -5.58
N THR A 496 -7.46 7.18 -4.88
CA THR A 496 -7.38 7.07 -3.42
C THR A 496 -8.31 8.08 -2.72
N PHE A 497 -8.29 9.35 -3.09
CA PHE A 497 -9.19 10.36 -2.52
C PHE A 497 -10.61 10.26 -3.05
N GLY A 498 -10.78 9.83 -4.30
CA GLY A 498 -12.09 9.83 -4.94
C GLY A 498 -13.13 8.92 -4.28
N ALA A 499 -12.68 7.84 -3.63
CA ALA A 499 -13.52 6.96 -2.85
C ALA A 499 -13.77 7.45 -1.40
N THR A 500 -12.98 8.41 -0.91
CA THR A 500 -13.00 8.83 0.51
C THR A 500 -14.31 9.48 0.92
N VAL A 501 -14.81 10.44 0.12
CA VAL A 501 -16.08 11.14 0.43
C VAL A 501 -17.29 10.20 0.33
N PRO A 502 -17.47 9.42 -0.76
CA PRO A 502 -18.53 8.41 -0.83
C PRO A 502 -18.49 7.42 0.33
N LEU A 503 -17.29 6.97 0.72
CA LEU A 503 -17.12 6.07 1.87
C LEU A 503 -17.59 6.72 3.16
N LEU A 504 -17.18 7.96 3.44
CA LEU A 504 -17.63 8.69 4.64
C LEU A 504 -19.16 8.81 4.70
N LEU A 505 -19.80 9.14 3.58
CA LEU A 505 -21.25 9.23 3.50
C LEU A 505 -21.93 7.88 3.73
N ALA A 506 -21.40 6.81 3.11
CA ALA A 506 -21.93 5.45 3.28
C ALA A 506 -21.81 4.97 4.74
N LEU A 507 -20.67 5.22 5.39
CA LEU A 507 -20.44 4.87 6.79
C LEU A 507 -21.36 5.68 7.73
N ALA A 508 -21.50 6.98 7.48
CA ALA A 508 -22.40 7.84 8.26
C ALA A 508 -23.87 7.38 8.14
N PHE A 509 -24.30 7.03 6.92
CA PHE A 509 -25.62 6.48 6.68
C PHE A 509 -25.82 5.15 7.41
N LEU A 510 -24.89 4.20 7.28
CA LEU A 510 -24.96 2.90 7.95
C LEU A 510 -25.10 3.05 9.47
N VAL A 511 -24.23 3.86 10.08
CA VAL A 511 -24.25 4.10 11.53
C VAL A 511 -25.60 4.71 11.96
N ARG A 512 -26.09 5.73 11.24
CA ARG A 512 -27.39 6.36 11.55
C ARG A 512 -28.56 5.37 11.38
N PHE A 513 -28.56 4.60 10.32
CA PHE A 513 -29.59 3.60 10.05
C PHE A 513 -29.67 2.55 11.17
N VAL A 514 -28.53 1.97 11.56
CA VAL A 514 -28.49 0.98 12.65
C VAL A 514 -28.92 1.61 13.98
N THR A 515 -28.49 2.84 14.29
CA THR A 515 -28.93 3.52 15.52
C THR A 515 -30.44 3.74 15.55
N TRP A 516 -31.03 4.16 14.43
CA TRP A 516 -32.46 4.40 14.31
C TRP A 516 -33.27 3.10 14.43
N ALA A 517 -32.83 2.04 13.74
CA ALA A 517 -33.48 0.73 13.80
C ALA A 517 -33.44 0.16 15.22
N GLY A 518 -32.30 0.28 15.91
CA GLY A 518 -32.15 -0.15 17.30
C GLY A 518 -33.07 0.61 18.26
N GLN A 519 -33.24 1.92 18.08
CA GLN A 519 -34.16 2.73 18.88
C GLN A 519 -35.63 2.36 18.65
N ARG A 520 -36.02 1.99 17.43
CA ARG A 520 -37.38 1.56 17.12
C ARG A 520 -37.73 0.19 17.68
N MET A 521 -36.79 -0.74 17.70
CA MET A 521 -37.03 -2.08 18.28
C MET A 521 -37.11 -2.07 19.81
N ALA A 522 -36.57 -1.04 20.47
CA ALA A 522 -36.61 -0.89 21.92
C ALA A 522 -37.86 -0.16 22.43
N ARG A 523 -38.66 0.44 21.53
CA ARG A 523 -39.97 1.04 21.81
C ARG A 523 -41.04 0.03 21.46
#